data_AF-A0A429FRT8-F1
#
_entry.id   AF-A0A429FRT8-F1
#
_cell.length_a   1.000
_cell.length_b   1.000
_cell.length_c   1.000
_cell.angle_alpha   90.00
_cell.angle_beta   90.00
_cell.angle_gamma   90.00
#
_symmetry.space_group_name_H-M   'P 1'
#
loop_
_entity.id
_entity.type
_entity.pdbx_description
1 polymer ?
#
loop_
_entity_poly.entity_id
_entity_poly.type
_entity_poly.pdbx_seq_one_letter_code
_entity_poly.pdbx_strand_id
1 'polypeptide(L)'
;MPRRPQPSRITLGGAEAVALPVAEYEQLLASRRQMGGQSARIRALSEQLRRTEQLLNDLEELVTDPASVPGTAAAEDEAARLRRAVAELVRRHRGTSP
;
A
#
# COMPACT_ATOMS: atom_id res chain seq x y z
N MET A 1 -13.41 26.64 8.74
CA MET A 1 -14.36 25.56 9.08
C MET A 1 -15.07 25.16 7.79
N PRO A 2 -14.88 23.94 7.26
CA PRO A 2 -15.65 23.51 6.09
C PRO A 2 -17.13 23.45 6.48
N ARG A 3 -17.98 24.23 5.80
CA ARG A 3 -19.43 24.17 6.02
C ARG A 3 -19.93 22.80 5.55
N ARG A 4 -20.81 22.17 6.32
CA ARG A 4 -21.51 20.97 5.84
C ARG A 4 -22.43 21.40 4.69
N PRO A 5 -22.42 20.71 3.54
CA PRO A 5 -23.37 20.98 2.48
C PRO A 5 -24.80 20.80 3.00
N GLN A 6 -25.73 21.63 2.54
CA GLN A 6 -27.15 21.53 2.89
C GLN A 6 -27.95 21.07 1.66
N PRO A 7 -27.96 19.76 1.38
CA PRO A 7 -28.67 19.21 0.23
C PRO A 7 -30.19 19.35 0.39
N SER A 8 -30.87 19.82 -0.66
CA SER A 8 -32.32 19.72 -0.77
C SER A 8 -32.69 18.52 -1.64
N ARG A 9 -33.65 17.71 -1.18
CA ARG A 9 -34.19 16.59 -1.95
C ARG A 9 -35.30 17.11 -2.85
N ILE A 10 -35.24 16.73 -4.12
CA ILE A 10 -36.22 17.10 -5.15
C ILE A 10 -36.57 15.87 -5.98
N THR A 11 -37.68 15.92 -6.70
CA THR A 11 -38.05 14.91 -7.70
C THR A 11 -37.94 15.53 -9.09
N LEU A 12 -37.14 14.95 -9.97
CA LEU A 12 -36.91 15.39 -11.35
C LEU A 12 -37.30 14.26 -12.30
N GLY A 13 -38.34 14.46 -13.11
CA GLY A 13 -38.80 13.45 -14.07
C GLY A 13 -39.20 12.11 -13.44
N GLY A 14 -39.68 12.12 -12.18
CA GLY A 14 -40.02 10.91 -11.43
C GLY A 14 -38.86 10.23 -10.69
N ALA A 15 -37.62 10.71 -10.85
CA ALA A 15 -36.46 10.24 -10.11
C ALA A 15 -36.14 11.17 -8.93
N GLU A 16 -35.72 10.60 -7.79
CA GLU A 16 -35.17 11.41 -6.70
C GLU A 16 -33.82 12.01 -7.10
N ALA A 17 -33.65 13.30 -6.81
CA ALA A 17 -32.42 14.03 -7.03
C ALA A 17 -32.10 14.91 -5.82
N VAL A 18 -30.82 15.28 -5.71
CA VAL A 18 -30.32 16.18 -4.68
C VAL A 18 -29.80 17.44 -5.34
N ALA A 19 -30.37 18.59 -4.98
CA ALA A 19 -29.89 19.89 -5.43
C ALA A 19 -28.92 20.47 -4.39
N LEU A 20 -27.83 21.06 -4.89
CA LEU A 20 -26.82 21.75 -4.11
C LEU A 20 -26.50 23.08 -4.80
N PRO A 21 -26.19 24.15 -4.06
CA PRO A 21 -25.56 25.34 -4.62
C PRO A 21 -24.25 24.97 -5.33
N VAL A 22 -23.95 25.63 -6.46
CA VAL A 22 -22.76 25.32 -7.28
C VAL A 22 -21.47 25.32 -6.46
N ALA A 23 -21.29 26.32 -5.59
CA ALA A 23 -20.12 26.40 -4.72
C ALA A 23 -20.00 25.21 -3.75
N GLU A 24 -21.12 24.70 -3.22
CA GLU A 24 -21.11 23.52 -2.34
C GLU A 24 -20.82 22.23 -3.12
N TYR A 25 -21.33 22.13 -4.35
CA TYR A 25 -21.03 21.02 -5.24
C TYR A 25 -19.54 20.97 -5.62
N GLU A 26 -18.95 22.11 -5.98
CA GLU A 26 -17.51 22.20 -6.28
C GLU A 26 -16.65 21.86 -5.07
N GLN A 27 -17.03 22.33 -3.88
CA GLN A 27 -16.37 21.98 -2.63
C GLN A 27 -16.46 20.48 -2.35
N LEU A 28 -17.62 19.87 -2.60
CA LEU A 28 -17.83 18.43 -2.45
C LEU A 28 -16.96 17.63 -3.44
N LEU A 29 -16.84 18.08 -4.69
CA LEU A 29 -15.95 17.46 -5.68
C LEU A 29 -14.47 17.57 -5.26
N ALA A 30 -14.03 18.74 -4.78
CA ALA A 30 -12.68 18.94 -4.29
C ALA A 30 -12.38 18.00 -3.10
N SER A 31 -13.30 17.93 -2.13
CA SER A 31 -13.22 17.02 -0.99
C SER A 31 -13.16 15.55 -1.43
N ARG A 32 -14.01 15.14 -2.39
CA ARG A 32 -13.99 13.79 -2.95
C ARG A 32 -12.65 13.45 -3.61
N ARG A 33 -12.06 14.38 -4.37
CA ARG A 33 -10.73 14.18 -4.97
C ARG A 33 -9.65 14.04 -3.90
N GLN A 34 -9.69 14.87 -2.87
CA GLN A 34 -8.73 14.79 -1.76
C GLN A 34 -8.84 13.45 -1.02
N MET A 35 -10.06 13.01 -0.69
CA MET A 35 -10.29 11.71 -0.07
C MET A 35 -9.86 10.55 -0.98
N GLY A 36 -10.09 10.66 -2.29
CA GLY A 36 -9.61 9.71 -3.28
C GLY A 36 -8.09 9.60 -3.29
N GLY A 37 -7.39 10.73 -3.29
CA GLY A 37 -5.92 10.79 -3.21
C GLY A 37 -5.38 10.24 -1.88
N GLN A 38 -6.02 10.58 -0.76
CA GLN A 38 -5.67 10.04 0.56
C GLN A 38 -5.88 8.53 0.62
N SER A 39 -6.97 8.02 0.06
CA SER A 39 -7.25 6.58 0.00
C SER A 39 -6.22 5.84 -0.84
N ALA A 40 -5.82 6.39 -1.99
CA ALA A 40 -4.75 5.83 -2.81
C ALA A 40 -3.41 5.80 -2.06
N ARG A 41 -3.09 6.87 -1.32
CA ARG A 41 -1.88 6.94 -0.49
C ARG A 41 -1.89 5.91 0.63
N ILE A 42 -3.02 5.74 1.32
CA ILE A 42 -3.16 4.72 2.38
C ILE A 42 -2.94 3.33 1.78
N ARG A 43 -3.54 3.01 0.63
CA ARG A 43 -3.34 1.72 -0.04
C ARG A 43 -1.87 1.47 -0.38
N ALA A 44 -1.18 2.47 -0.94
CA ALA A 44 0.24 2.35 -1.25
C ALA A 44 1.09 2.14 0.00
N LEU A 45 0.81 2.86 1.10
CA LEU A 45 1.51 2.68 2.38
C LEU A 45 1.25 1.32 3.02
N SER A 46 0.00 0.84 3.00
CA SER A 46 -0.34 -0.50 3.51
C SER A 46 0.37 -1.60 2.73
N GLU A 47 0.48 -1.45 1.41
CA GLU A 47 1.21 -2.38 0.56
C GLU A 47 2.72 -2.35 0.86
N GLN A 48 3.30 -1.16 1.06
CA GLN A 48 4.70 -1.02 1.48
C GLN A 48 4.96 -1.64 2.87
N LEU A 49 4.04 -1.47 3.82
CA LEU A 49 4.13 -2.05 5.15
C LEU A 49 4.15 -3.58 5.08
N ARG A 50 3.19 -4.16 4.35
CA ARG A 50 3.08 -5.62 4.19
C ARG A 50 4.34 -6.22 3.56
N ARG A 51 4.94 -5.55 2.59
CA ARG A 51 6.23 -5.96 1.99
C ARG A 51 7.39 -5.88 2.97
N THR A 52 7.39 -4.84 3.81
CA THR A 52 8.43 -4.67 4.84
C THR A 52 8.32 -5.78 5.88
N GLU A 53 7.11 -6.10 6.34
CA GLU A 53 6.85 -7.22 7.25
C GLU A 53 7.33 -8.56 6.65
N GLN A 54 7.01 -8.82 5.38
CA GLN A 54 7.49 -10.05 4.71
C GLN A 54 9.01 -10.12 4.66
N LEU A 55 9.69 -9.03 4.29
CA LEU A 55 11.14 -9.00 4.23
C LEU A 55 11.79 -9.20 5.60
N LEU A 56 11.18 -8.68 6.67
CA LEU A 56 11.66 -8.92 8.04
C LEU A 56 11.50 -10.39 8.44
N ASN A 57 10.37 -11.02 8.13
CA ASN A 57 10.15 -12.44 8.41
C ASN A 57 11.14 -13.32 7.63
N ASP A 58 11.36 -13.03 6.35
CA ASP A 58 12.31 -13.77 5.52
C ASP A 58 13.76 -13.59 6.02
N LEU A 59 14.11 -12.40 6.54
CA LEU A 59 15.42 -12.16 7.16
C LEU A 59 15.56 -12.92 8.48
N GLU A 60 14.51 -12.96 9.30
CA GLU A 60 14.49 -13.70 10.56
C GLU A 60 14.67 -15.20 10.32
N GLU A 61 13.99 -15.77 9.33
CA GLU A 61 14.13 -17.16 8.91
C GLU A 61 15.57 -17.47 8.49
N LEU A 62 16.17 -16.59 7.68
CA LEU A 62 17.51 -16.75 7.14
C LEU A 62 18.62 -16.63 8.20
N VAL A 63 18.41 -15.83 9.25
CA VAL A 63 19.31 -15.74 10.41
C VAL A 63 19.14 -16.94 11.35
N THR A 64 17.90 -17.42 11.52
CA THR A 64 17.58 -18.49 12.48
C THR A 64 17.92 -19.88 11.94
N ASP A 65 17.72 -20.12 10.66
CA ASP A 65 18.05 -21.37 9.98
C ASP A 65 18.68 -21.11 8.60
N PRO A 66 20.00 -20.85 8.54
CA PRO A 66 20.69 -20.59 7.28
C PRO A 66 20.77 -21.82 6.36
N ALA A 67 20.40 -23.02 6.83
CA ALA A 67 20.40 -24.26 6.04
C ALA A 67 19.08 -24.50 5.30
N SER A 68 18.02 -23.75 5.62
CA SER A 68 16.71 -23.82 4.97
C SER A 68 16.68 -23.34 3.52
N VAL A 69 17.73 -22.62 3.07
CA VAL A 69 17.80 -22.02 1.73
C VAL A 69 18.27 -23.04 0.68
N PRO A 70 17.45 -23.37 -0.35
CA PRO A 70 17.84 -24.34 -1.37
C PRO A 70 18.99 -23.84 -2.24
N GLY A 71 20.08 -24.61 -2.35
CA GLY A 71 21.12 -24.40 -3.37
C GLY A 71 22.53 -24.07 -2.87
N THR A 72 22.79 -24.01 -1.57
CA THR A 72 24.15 -23.74 -1.05
C THR A 72 24.84 -25.01 -0.56
N ALA A 73 25.37 -25.81 -1.50
CA ALA A 73 26.24 -26.93 -1.16
C ALA A 73 27.59 -26.46 -0.58
N ALA A 74 28.17 -27.34 0.24
CA ALA A 74 29.18 -27.10 1.27
C ALA A 74 30.55 -26.53 0.82
N ALA A 75 31.29 -26.03 1.83
CA ALA A 75 32.67 -25.51 1.84
C ALA A 75 32.89 -23.99 1.69
N GLU A 76 31.85 -23.17 1.89
CA GLU A 76 32.01 -21.72 2.06
C GLU A 76 31.88 -21.29 3.52
N ASP A 77 32.51 -20.17 3.89
CA ASP A 77 32.25 -19.47 5.13
C ASP A 77 30.74 -19.19 5.25
N GLU A 78 30.13 -19.54 6.38
CA GLU A 78 28.70 -19.35 6.65
C GLU A 78 28.27 -17.90 6.44
N ALA A 79 29.16 -16.95 6.77
CA ALA A 79 28.94 -15.54 6.50
C ALA A 79 28.86 -15.21 5.00
N ALA A 80 29.59 -15.91 4.13
CA ALA A 80 29.50 -15.74 2.68
C ALA A 80 28.18 -16.27 2.11
N ARG A 81 27.65 -17.37 2.66
CA ARG A 81 26.31 -17.89 2.32
C ARG A 81 25.21 -16.92 2.75
N LEU A 82 25.26 -16.45 3.99
CA LEU A 82 24.28 -15.51 4.54
C LEU A 82 24.23 -14.21 3.71
N ARG A 83 25.40 -13.64 3.37
CA ARG A 83 25.48 -12.43 2.52
C ARG A 83 24.84 -12.63 1.15
N ARG A 84 25.02 -13.80 0.53
CA ARG A 84 24.42 -14.14 -0.77
C ARG A 84 22.90 -14.26 -0.67
N ALA A 85 22.41 -14.97 0.34
CA ALA A 85 20.99 -15.18 0.56
C ALA A 85 20.27 -13.86 0.88
N VAL A 86 20.88 -12.99 1.71
CA VAL A 86 20.38 -11.61 1.93
C VAL A 86 20.37 -10.80 0.64
N ALA A 87 21.41 -10.88 -0.19
CA ALA A 87 21.46 -10.16 -1.47
C ALA A 87 20.39 -10.64 -2.47
N GLU A 88 20.03 -11.92 -2.46
CA GLU A 88 18.90 -12.45 -3.24
C GLU A 88 17.55 -11.99 -2.70
N LEU A 89 17.36 -12.05 -1.39
CA LEU A 89 16.14 -11.60 -0.74
C LEU A 89 15.84 -10.12 -1.03
N VAL A 90 16.87 -9.26 -0.95
CA VAL A 90 16.79 -7.85 -1.29
C VAL A 90 16.48 -7.65 -2.78
N ARG A 91 17.08 -8.43 -3.69
CA ARG A 91 16.78 -8.35 -5.12
C ARG A 91 15.34 -8.73 -5.42
N ARG A 92 14.84 -9.81 -4.81
CA ARG A 92 13.44 -10.27 -4.95
C ARG A 92 12.48 -9.16 -4.57
N HIS A 93 12.65 -8.56 -3.39
CA HIS A 93 11.76 -7.51 -2.89
C HIS A 93 11.88 -6.17 -3.64
N ARG A 94 13.02 -5.90 -4.29
CA ARG A 94 13.17 -4.74 -5.19
C ARG A 94 12.52 -4.94 -6.56
N GLY A 95 12.53 -6.17 -7.07
CA GLY A 95 11.98 -6.52 -8.40
C GLY A 95 10.45 -6.59 -8.45
N THR A 96 9.77 -6.76 -7.31
CA THR A 96 8.30 -6.76 -7.20
C THR A 96 7.69 -5.36 -7.02
N SER A 97 8.48 -4.29 -7.20
CA SER A 97 7.98 -2.93 -7.13
C SER A 97 7.16 -2.58 -8.39
N PRO A 98 5.88 -2.18 -8.26
CA PRO A 98 5.13 -1.59 -9.37
C PRO A 98 5.66 -0.20 -9.72
#